data_AF-A0A9W9ASU9-F1
#
_entry.id   AF-A0A9W9ASU9-F1
#
_cell.length_a   1.000
_cell.length_b   1.000
_cell.length_c   1.000
_cell.angle_alpha   90.00
_cell.angle_beta   90.00
_cell.angle_gamma   90.00
#
_symmetry.space_group_name_H-M   'P 1'
#
loop_
_entity.id
_entity.type
_entity.pdbx_description
1 polymer ?
#
loop_
_entity_poly.entity_id
_entity_poly.type
_entity_poly.pdbx_seq_one_letter_code
_entity_poly.pdbx_strand_id
1 'polypeptide(L)' 'GPTIPRRDRENVRPRYCRLMLMFFKPWRNGIDLREDHQSWEDAFDVFMESCSIRIKAIMDNMQILHECRDSRDD' A
#
# COMPACT_ATOMS: atom_id res chain seq x y z
N GLY A 1 -9.03 -8.22 -13.71
CA GLY A 1 -7.67 -7.74 -13.34
C GLY A 1 -7.30 -8.26 -11.97
N PRO A 2 -6.00 -8.38 -11.64
CA PRO A 2 -5.56 -8.91 -10.35
C PRO A 2 -5.99 -7.98 -9.20
N THR A 3 -6.49 -8.60 -8.13
CA THR A 3 -7.02 -7.93 -6.94
C THR A 3 -5.87 -7.30 -6.15
N ILE A 4 -6.04 -6.05 -5.67
CA ILE A 4 -5.05 -5.40 -4.82
C ILE A 4 -4.84 -6.27 -3.56
N PRO A 5 -3.59 -6.60 -3.19
CA PRO A 5 -3.30 -7.43 -2.03
C PRO A 5 -3.74 -6.73 -0.73
N ARG A 6 -4.40 -7.47 0.17
CA ARG A 6 -4.84 -6.98 1.49
C ARG A 6 -3.65 -6.72 2.41
N ARG A 7 -3.73 -5.72 3.27
CA ARG A 7 -2.68 -5.39 4.26
C ARG A 7 -2.54 -6.45 5.36
N ASP A 8 -3.58 -7.26 5.56
CA ASP A 8 -3.78 -8.14 6.71
C ASP A 8 -3.12 -9.53 6.59
N ARG A 9 -2.37 -9.80 5.52
CA ARG A 9 -1.52 -11.00 5.45
C ARG A 9 -0.06 -10.59 5.36
N GLU A 10 0.75 -11.01 6.33
CA GLU A 10 2.16 -10.67 6.46
C GLU A 10 2.95 -11.03 5.18
N ASN A 11 2.59 -12.14 4.54
CA ASN A 11 3.19 -12.61 3.29
C ASN A 11 2.88 -11.72 2.06
N VAL A 12 1.92 -10.79 2.15
CA VAL A 12 1.61 -9.84 1.07
C VAL A 12 1.87 -8.38 1.44
N ARG A 13 2.23 -8.09 2.70
CA ARG A 13 2.49 -6.72 3.19
C ARG A 13 3.57 -6.00 2.36
N PRO A 14 4.74 -6.59 2.03
CA PRO A 14 5.73 -5.92 1.17
C PRO A 14 5.21 -5.61 -0.23
N ARG A 15 4.36 -6.49 -0.79
CA ARG A 15 3.77 -6.30 -2.12
C ARG A 15 2.70 -5.20 -2.11
N TYR A 16 1.90 -5.14 -1.05
CA TYR A 16 0.95 -4.06 -0.82
C TYR A 16 1.66 -2.71 -0.67
N CYS A 17 2.67 -2.61 0.20
CA CYS A 17 3.47 -1.42 0.42
C CYS A 17 4.06 -0.90 -0.90
N ARG A 18 4.67 -1.78 -1.71
CA ARG A 18 5.18 -1.42 -3.04
C ARG A 18 4.10 -0.87 -3.97
N LEU A 19 2.93 -1.52 -4.03
CA LEU A 19 1.81 -1.06 -4.87
C LEU A 19 1.29 0.31 -4.44
N MET A 20 1.11 0.52 -3.14
CA MET A 20 0.63 1.78 -2.60
C MET A 20 1.62 2.92 -2.85
N LEU A 21 2.92 2.68 -2.69
CA LEU A 21 3.96 3.64 -3.06
C LEU A 21 3.90 3.99 -4.55
N MET A 22 3.71 2.99 -5.42
CA MET A 22 3.61 3.24 -6.87
C MET A 22 2.36 4.03 -7.27
N PHE A 23 1.25 3.90 -6.54
CA PHE A 23 0.02 4.63 -6.86
C PHE A 23 -0.02 6.06 -6.32
N PHE A 24 0.54 6.28 -5.14
CA PHE A 24 0.30 7.53 -4.39
C PHE A 24 1.54 8.39 -4.19
N LYS A 25 2.75 7.84 -4.35
CA LYS A 25 3.97 8.63 -4.39
C LYS A 25 4.20 9.09 -5.84
N PRO A 26 4.60 10.34 -6.09
CA PRO A 26 5.15 10.70 -7.39
C PRO A 26 6.57 10.11 -7.53
N TRP A 27 6.80 9.28 -8.55
CA TRP A 27 8.10 8.65 -8.80
C TRP A 27 8.44 8.68 -10.29
N ARG A 28 9.73 8.76 -10.61
CA ARG A 28 10.26 8.57 -11.96
C ARG A 28 11.14 7.32 -12.04
N ASN A 29 11.83 7.00 -10.96
CA ASN A 29 12.73 5.85 -10.85
C ASN A 29 12.42 5.02 -9.60
N GLY A 30 12.90 3.78 -9.56
CA GLY A 30 12.72 2.89 -8.40
C GLY A 30 13.30 3.44 -7.09
N ILE A 31 14.39 4.21 -7.18
CA ILE A 31 15.03 4.89 -6.04
C ILE A 31 14.12 5.95 -5.40
N ASP A 32 13.18 6.53 -6.16
CA ASP A 32 12.22 7.49 -5.61
C ASP A 32 11.19 6.77 -4.73
N LEU A 33 10.98 5.48 -4.92
CA LEU A 33 10.03 4.69 -4.15
C LEU A 33 10.62 4.20 -2.83
N ARG A 34 11.87 3.74 -2.84
CA ARG A 34 12.55 3.07 -1.72
C ARG A 34 14.06 3.22 -1.88
N GLU A 35 14.76 3.54 -0.79
CA GLU A 35 16.23 3.52 -0.77
C GLU A 35 16.78 2.09 -0.89
N ASP A 36 17.99 1.92 -1.40
CA ASP A 36 18.53 0.60 -1.72
C ASP A 36 18.57 -0.36 -0.51
N HIS A 37 18.88 0.17 0.69
CA HIS A 37 18.95 -0.58 1.94
C HIS A 37 17.64 -0.63 2.75
N GLN A 38 16.60 0.09 2.33
CA GLN A 38 15.35 0.22 3.10
C GLN A 38 14.36 -0.87 2.69
N SER A 39 13.57 -1.47 3.58
CA SER A 39 12.53 -2.41 3.14
C SER A 39 11.35 -1.67 2.47
N TRP A 40 10.51 -2.37 1.69
CA TRP A 40 9.30 -1.76 1.12
C TRP A 40 8.33 -1.28 2.20
N GLU A 41 8.36 -1.95 3.34
CA GLU A 41 7.53 -1.66 4.50
C GLU A 41 8.00 -0.37 5.18
N ASP A 42 9.30 -0.25 5.45
CA ASP A 42 9.88 0.97 6.02
C ASP A 42 9.65 2.18 5.10
N ALA A 43 9.82 2.02 3.79
CA ALA A 43 9.57 3.09 2.83
C ALA A 43 8.10 3.52 2.80
N PHE A 44 7.19 2.56 2.98
CA PHE A 44 5.76 2.82 3.08
C PHE A 44 5.41 3.51 4.40
N ASP A 45 6.01 3.11 5.51
CA ASP A 45 5.77 3.72 6.81
C ASP A 45 6.27 5.19 6.82
N VAL A 46 7.43 5.48 6.24
CA VAL A 46 7.93 6.86 6.00
C VAL A 46 7.00 7.65 5.07
N PHE A 47 6.48 7.01 4.02
CA PHE A 47 5.49 7.65 3.16
C PHE A 47 4.20 7.95 3.93
N MET A 48 3.73 7.04 4.79
CA MET A 48 2.54 7.24 5.62
C MET A 48 2.72 8.40 6.60
N GLU A 49 3.92 8.68 7.09
CA GLU A 49 4.17 9.86 7.93
C GLU A 49 4.02 11.18 7.17
N SER A 50 4.53 11.25 5.94
CA SER A 50 4.49 12.46 5.09
C SER A 50 3.21 12.60 4.24
N CYS A 51 2.42 11.54 4.16
CA CYS A 51 1.23 11.43 3.34
C CYS A 51 0.03 12.23 3.90
N SER A 52 -0.73 12.86 2.99
CA SER A 52 -1.95 13.60 3.36
C SER A 52 -3.04 12.69 3.92
N ILE A 53 -3.86 13.22 4.82
CA ILE A 53 -5.01 12.52 5.42
C ILE A 53 -5.96 11.97 4.35
N ARG A 54 -6.12 12.68 3.23
CA ARG A 54 -6.96 12.24 2.10
C ARG A 54 -6.45 10.96 1.46
N ILE A 55 -5.13 10.85 1.25
CA ILE A 55 -4.51 9.65 0.67
C ILE A 55 -4.65 8.49 1.66
N LYS A 56 -4.43 8.73 2.96
CA LYS A 56 -4.66 7.73 4.02
C LYS A 56 -6.10 7.20 4.00
N ALA A 57 -7.08 8.08 3.90
CA ALA A 57 -8.50 7.71 3.81
C ALA A 57 -8.83 6.92 2.54
N ILE A 58 -8.19 7.23 1.40
CA ILE A 58 -8.36 6.43 0.17
C ILE A 58 -7.77 5.03 0.35
N MET A 59 -6.58 4.91 0.94
CA MET A 59 -5.94 3.63 1.22
C MET A 59 -6.77 2.77 2.17
N ASP A 60 -7.38 3.39 3.19
CA ASP A 60 -8.26 2.75 4.16
C ASP A 60 -9.54 2.23 3.49
N ASN A 61 -10.19 3.07 2.67
CA ASN A 61 -11.35 2.66 1.87
C ASN A 61 -11.04 1.51 0.90
N MET A 62 -9.83 1.48 0.33
CA MET A 62 -9.40 0.35 -0.50
C MET A 62 -9.30 -0.95 0.31
N GLN A 63 -8.90 -0.91 1.58
CA GLN A 63 -8.91 -2.09 2.46
C GLN A 63 -10.34 -2.53 2.78
N ILE A 64 -11.22 -1.59 3.17
CA ILE A 64 -12.62 -1.86 3.53
C ILE A 64 -13.39 -2.52 2.37
N LEU A 65 -13.18 -2.05 1.13
CA LEU A 65 -13.77 -2.67 -0.07
C LEU A 65 -13.37 -4.15 -0.24
N HIS A 66 -12.16 -4.52 0.18
CA HIS A 66 -11.72 -5.91 0.14
C HIS A 66 -12.27 -6.75 1.30
N GLU A 67 -12.43 -6.18 2.49
CA GLU A 67 -13.05 -6.85 3.64
C GLU A 67 -14.53 -7.15 3.40
N CYS A 68 -15.29 -6.19 2.87
CA CYS A 68 -16.70 -6.39 2.51
C CYS A 68 -16.89 -7.38 1.35
N ARG A 69 -15.89 -7.56 0.49
CA ARG A 69 -15.95 -8.55 -0.60
C ARG A 69 -15.70 -9.97 -0.10
N ASP A 70 -14.78 -10.16 0.84
CA ASP A 70 -14.52 -11.46 1.47
C ASP A 70 -15.70 -11.90 2.33
N SER A 71 -16.27 -10.98 3.12
CA SER A 71 -17.46 -11.25 3.95
C SER A 71 -18.71 -11.63 3.15
N ARG A 72 -18.68 -11.53 1.82
CA ARG A 72 -19.78 -11.93 0.92
C ARG A 72 -19.51 -13.25 0.18
N ASP A 73 -18.24 -13.69 0.13
CA ASP A 73 -17.84 -14.96 -0.48
C ASP A 73 -17.69 -16.08 0.58
N ASP A 74 -17.87 -15.76 1.88
CA ASP A 74 -18.26 -16.68 2.97
C ASP A 74 -19.79 -16.78 3.07
#